data_AF-A0A495Y3Q1-F1
#
_entry.id   AF-A0A495Y3Q1-F1
#
_cell.length_a   1.000
_cell.length_b   1.000
_cell.length_c   1.000
_cell.angle_alpha   90.00
_cell.angle_beta   90.00
_cell.angle_gamma   90.00
#
_symmetry.space_group_name_H-M   'P 1'
#
loop_
_entity.id
_entity.type
_entity.pdbx_description
1 polymer ?
#
loop_
_entity_poly.entity_id
_entity_poly.type
_entity_poly.pdbx_seq_one_letter_code
_entity_poly.pdbx_strand_id
1 'polypeptide(L)'
;MQLVGGEVTCFVADDEVPFLVFVSVRGDEWEVRADDEGLLAAVRAAFPGSTNLPPGDLERSRLCRVCGYQDLDLPWGADGRTPSFAFCPCCGVEWGYQDSSPVVAARFREAWLSVGAPWRDPAIRADGLTSVERLRRLGPSTGGQAADGRSEG
;
A
#
# COMPACT_ATOMS: atom_id res chain seq x y z
N MET A 1 -4.63 28.40 2.41
CA MET A 1 -5.29 27.21 1.84
C MET A 1 -6.42 27.67 0.94
N GLN A 2 -6.18 27.73 -0.37
CA GLN A 2 -7.22 27.98 -1.37
C GLN A 2 -7.19 26.82 -2.35
N LEU A 3 -8.31 26.12 -2.46
CA LEU A 3 -8.52 25.07 -3.44
C LEU A 3 -9.04 25.74 -4.71
N VAL A 4 -8.23 25.71 -5.77
CA VAL A 4 -8.69 25.97 -7.13
C VAL A 4 -8.29 24.76 -7.96
N GLY A 5 -9.26 23.90 -8.26
CA GLY A 5 -9.11 22.81 -9.22
C GLY A 5 -8.18 21.66 -8.81
N GLY A 6 -8.61 20.78 -7.90
CA GLY A 6 -8.12 19.40 -7.80
C GLY A 6 -6.64 19.16 -7.42
N GLU A 7 -5.84 20.21 -7.25
CA GLU A 7 -4.42 20.13 -6.92
C GLU A 7 -4.25 20.30 -5.41
N VAL A 8 -3.81 19.24 -4.73
CA VAL A 8 -3.40 19.31 -3.32
C VAL A 8 -1.92 19.58 -3.27
N THR A 9 -1.53 20.79 -2.87
CA THR A 9 -0.14 21.15 -2.58
C THR A 9 0.14 20.88 -1.11
N CYS A 10 0.93 19.84 -0.81
CA CYS A 10 1.42 19.58 0.55
C CYS A 10 2.79 20.22 0.74
N PHE A 11 2.99 20.87 1.89
CA PHE A 11 4.27 21.44 2.30
C PHE A 11 4.85 20.52 3.38
N VAL A 12 6.00 19.90 3.11
CA VAL A 12 6.79 19.24 4.15
C VAL A 12 7.94 20.18 4.47
N ALA A 13 7.82 20.91 5.57
CA ALA A 13 8.94 21.61 6.17
C ALA A 13 9.52 20.68 7.24
N ASP A 14 10.76 20.27 7.06
CA ASP A 14 11.53 19.51 8.06
C ASP A 14 12.71 20.39 8.48
N ASP A 15 12.93 20.54 9.79
CA ASP A 15 13.96 21.43 10.35
C ASP A 15 15.39 21.02 9.95
N GLU A 16 15.60 19.82 9.40
CA GLU A 16 16.91 19.35 8.92
C GLU A 16 17.12 19.48 7.40
N VAL A 17 16.08 19.83 6.63
CA VAL A 17 16.16 20.05 5.17
C VAL A 17 15.43 21.34 4.75
N PRO A 18 16.16 22.43 4.42
CA PRO A 18 15.57 23.77 4.27
C PRO A 18 14.89 24.03 2.91
N PHE A 19 14.49 22.98 2.19
CA PHE A 19 14.01 23.14 0.82
C PHE A 19 12.53 22.77 0.66
N LEU A 20 11.87 23.55 -0.20
CA LEU A 20 10.45 23.45 -0.43
C LEU A 20 10.19 22.39 -1.52
N VAL A 21 9.48 21.32 -1.17
CA VAL A 21 9.11 20.26 -2.11
C VAL A 21 7.65 20.44 -2.52
N PHE A 22 7.41 20.53 -3.82
CA PHE A 22 6.05 20.59 -4.36
C PHE A 22 5.61 19.19 -4.80
N VAL A 23 4.53 18.69 -4.20
CA VAL A 23 3.88 17.45 -4.63
C VAL A 23 2.58 17.83 -5.32
N SER A 24 2.45 17.48 -6.60
CA SER A 24 1.21 17.65 -7.37
C SER A 24 0.54 16.29 -7.50
N VAL A 25 -0.73 16.19 -7.15
CA VAL A 25 -1.52 14.94 -7.21
C VAL A 25 -2.69 15.12 -8.18
N ARG A 26 -2.81 14.22 -9.16
CA ARG A 26 -3.90 14.17 -10.14
C ARG A 26 -4.45 12.73 -10.22
N GLY A 27 -5.46 12.43 -9.40
CA GLY A 27 -5.97 11.06 -9.29
C GLY A 27 -4.97 10.14 -8.61
N ASP A 28 -4.60 9.03 -9.26
CA ASP A 28 -3.55 8.09 -8.79
C ASP A 28 -2.14 8.48 -9.28
N GLU A 29 -2.04 9.47 -10.16
CA GLU A 29 -0.77 9.99 -10.65
C GLU A 29 -0.31 11.15 -9.77
N TRP A 30 0.99 11.18 -9.45
CA TRP A 30 1.56 12.25 -8.67
C TRP A 30 3.02 12.49 -9.05
N GLU A 31 3.48 13.72 -8.86
CA GLU A 31 4.79 14.18 -9.31
C GLU A 31 5.42 15.08 -8.25
N VAL A 32 6.71 14.86 -8.00
CA VAL A 32 7.53 15.75 -7.18
C VAL A 32 8.22 16.75 -8.10
N ARG A 33 8.01 18.04 -7.84
CA ARG A 33 8.73 19.13 -8.51
C ARG A 33 9.60 19.88 -7.52
N ALA A 34 10.80 20.22 -7.97
CA ALA A 34 11.74 21.10 -7.30
C ALA A 34 12.33 22.05 -8.35
N ASP A 35 12.60 23.29 -7.95
CA ASP A 35 13.09 24.34 -8.86
C ASP A 35 14.59 24.19 -9.19
N ASP A 36 15.29 23.25 -8.55
CA ASP A 36 16.71 22.96 -8.74
C ASP A 36 16.93 21.45 -8.98
N GLU A 37 17.66 21.13 -10.05
CA GLU A 37 17.96 19.74 -10.46
C GLU A 37 18.82 19.01 -9.42
N GLY A 38 19.71 19.72 -8.72
CA GLY A 38 20.52 19.15 -7.64
C GLY A 38 19.66 18.81 -6.42
N LEU A 39 18.66 19.63 -6.14
CA LEU A 39 17.67 19.41 -5.09
C LEU A 39 16.76 18.22 -5.41
N LEU A 40 16.30 18.10 -6.65
CA LEU A 40 15.50 16.96 -7.11
C LEU A 40 16.29 15.65 -6.97
N ALA A 41 17.59 15.67 -7.30
CA ALA A 41 18.47 14.53 -7.09
C ALA A 41 18.67 14.22 -5.59
N ALA A 42 18.82 15.24 -4.74
CA ALA A 42 18.95 15.06 -3.29
C ALA A 42 17.68 14.49 -2.66
N VAL A 43 16.49 14.95 -3.06
CA VAL A 43 15.19 14.40 -2.62
C VAL A 43 15.07 12.94 -3.05
N ARG A 44 15.40 12.62 -4.31
CA ARG A 44 15.38 11.24 -4.81
C ARG A 44 16.37 10.34 -4.05
N ALA A 45 17.54 10.87 -3.68
CA ALA A 45 18.57 10.15 -2.95
C ALA A 45 18.25 9.96 -1.45
N ALA A 46 17.63 10.95 -0.82
CA ALA A 46 17.17 10.89 0.58
C ALA A 46 15.95 9.95 0.72
N PHE A 47 15.15 9.82 -0.34
CA PHE A 47 13.98 8.97 -0.41
C PHE A 47 14.07 7.96 -1.57
N PRO A 48 15.00 6.99 -1.55
CA PRO A 48 15.29 6.06 -2.67
C PRO A 48 14.16 5.05 -2.97
N GLY A 49 12.99 5.22 -2.36
CA GLY A 49 11.75 4.52 -2.71
C GLY A 49 10.48 5.36 -2.50
N SER A 50 10.58 6.61 -2.03
CA SER A 50 9.41 7.44 -1.71
C SER A 50 9.00 8.37 -2.85
N THR A 51 9.65 8.32 -4.02
CA THR A 51 9.10 8.84 -5.28
C THR A 51 7.96 7.98 -5.86
N ASN A 52 7.56 6.90 -5.18
CA ASN A 52 6.39 6.07 -5.51
C ASN A 52 5.42 5.81 -4.35
N LEU A 53 5.56 6.49 -3.20
CA LEU A 53 4.61 6.36 -2.09
C LEU A 53 3.67 7.59 -2.01
N PRO A 54 2.45 7.56 -2.58
CA PRO A 54 1.46 8.59 -2.31
C PRO A 54 1.12 8.63 -0.81
N PRO A 55 0.66 9.78 -0.28
CA PRO A 55 0.27 9.96 1.13
C PRO A 55 -0.90 9.06 1.63
N GLY A 56 -1.27 8.00 0.90
CA GLY A 56 -2.30 7.00 1.25
C GLY A 56 -1.78 5.61 1.66
N ASP A 57 -0.47 5.36 1.73
CA ASP A 57 0.05 3.99 1.88
C ASP A 57 0.20 3.47 3.31
N LEU A 58 0.19 4.31 4.35
CA LEU A 58 0.14 3.80 5.73
C LEU A 58 -1.16 3.05 6.02
N GLU A 59 -2.30 3.58 5.56
CA GLU A 59 -3.61 2.94 5.75
C GLU A 59 -3.69 1.62 4.98
N ARG A 60 -3.09 1.52 3.79
CA ARG A 60 -2.99 0.25 3.05
C ARG A 60 -2.01 -0.73 3.67
N SER A 61 -0.92 -0.25 4.27
CA SER A 61 0.06 -1.08 4.98
C SER A 61 -0.51 -1.73 6.24
N ARG A 62 -1.65 -1.24 6.76
CA ARG A 62 -2.42 -1.88 7.84
C ARG A 62 -3.34 -3.01 7.36
N LEU A 63 -3.53 -3.16 6.05
CA LEU A 63 -4.44 -4.14 5.51
C LEU A 63 -3.75 -5.50 5.36
N CYS A 64 -4.42 -6.55 5.83
CA CYS A 64 -4.06 -7.91 5.48
C CYS A 64 -4.22 -8.09 3.96
N ARG A 65 -3.14 -8.43 3.27
CA ARG A 65 -3.11 -8.65 1.81
C ARG A 65 -4.06 -9.76 1.36
N VAL A 66 -4.38 -10.71 2.23
CA VAL A 66 -5.30 -11.82 1.93
C VAL A 66 -6.76 -11.39 2.04
N CYS A 67 -7.17 -10.80 3.16
CA CYS A 67 -8.61 -10.61 3.44
C CYS A 67 -9.07 -9.16 3.53
N GLY A 68 -8.16 -8.18 3.58
CA GLY A 68 -8.49 -6.76 3.74
C GLY A 68 -8.89 -6.35 5.17
N TYR A 69 -8.69 -7.23 6.17
CA TYR A 69 -8.78 -6.84 7.58
C TYR A 69 -7.75 -5.75 7.88
N GLN A 70 -8.18 -4.68 8.56
CA GLN A 70 -7.30 -3.59 8.97
C GLN A 70 -6.81 -3.86 10.37
N ASP A 71 -5.53 -4.13 10.50
CA ASP A 71 -4.88 -4.32 11.79
C ASP A 71 -4.46 -2.97 12.41
N LEU A 72 -4.32 -2.95 13.74
CA LEU A 72 -3.77 -1.80 14.44
C LEU A 72 -2.25 -1.72 14.25
N ASP A 73 -1.61 -2.89 14.20
CA ASP A 73 -0.21 -3.04 13.84
C ASP A 73 -0.05 -3.02 12.32
N LEU A 74 1.19 -2.90 11.82
CA LEU A 74 1.49 -2.91 10.39
C LEU A 74 1.93 -4.34 10.00
N PRO A 75 1.07 -5.18 9.36
CA PRO A 75 1.42 -6.54 8.96
C PRO A 75 2.72 -6.68 8.18
N TRP A 76 3.05 -5.66 7.37
CA TRP A 76 4.21 -5.60 6.50
C TRP A 76 5.11 -4.40 6.81
N GLY A 77 5.05 -3.88 8.03
CA GLY A 77 5.87 -2.75 8.46
C GLY A 77 5.49 -1.43 7.78
N ALA A 78 6.12 -0.35 8.22
CA ALA A 78 5.94 0.97 7.60
C ALA A 78 6.48 1.03 6.16
N ASP A 79 7.44 0.15 5.85
CA ASP A 79 8.04 0.00 4.53
C ASP A 79 7.19 -0.84 3.56
N GLY A 80 6.14 -1.50 4.05
CA GLY A 80 5.33 -2.43 3.26
C GLY A 80 6.10 -3.68 2.80
N ARG A 81 7.26 -3.99 3.39
CA ARG A 81 8.16 -5.08 2.97
C ARG A 81 8.62 -5.97 4.11
N THR A 82 8.63 -5.47 5.34
CA THR A 82 9.10 -6.21 6.51
C THR A 82 7.91 -6.83 7.25
N PRO A 83 7.66 -8.14 7.10
CA PRO A 83 6.50 -8.78 7.73
C PRO A 83 6.65 -8.85 9.25
N SER A 84 5.52 -8.80 9.97
CA SER A 84 5.49 -8.97 11.42
C SER A 84 5.53 -10.43 11.87
N PHE A 85 5.29 -11.38 10.96
CA PHE A 85 5.15 -12.82 11.24
C PHE A 85 4.02 -13.18 12.22
N ALA A 86 3.14 -12.23 12.55
CA ALA A 86 1.93 -12.48 13.30
C ALA A 86 0.83 -13.08 12.40
N PHE A 87 -0.20 -13.64 13.04
CA PHE A 87 -1.35 -14.22 12.34
C PHE A 87 -2.46 -13.20 12.20
N CYS A 88 -3.04 -13.09 11.00
CA CYS A 88 -4.24 -12.31 10.80
C CYS A 88 -5.43 -12.91 11.57
N PRO A 89 -6.11 -12.18 12.48
CA PRO A 89 -7.22 -12.72 13.26
C PRO A 89 -8.44 -13.09 12.40
N CYS A 90 -8.59 -12.45 11.24
CA CYS A 90 -9.68 -12.73 10.31
C CYS A 90 -9.43 -14.01 9.51
N CYS A 91 -8.40 -14.07 8.66
CA CYS A 91 -8.20 -15.20 7.73
C CYS A 91 -7.19 -16.25 8.21
N GLY A 92 -6.40 -15.93 9.24
CA GLY A 92 -5.39 -16.83 9.81
C GLY A 92 -4.13 -17.01 8.96
N VAL A 93 -3.88 -16.13 7.98
CA VAL A 93 -2.60 -16.12 7.28
C VAL A 93 -1.48 -15.69 8.24
N GLU A 94 -0.33 -16.33 8.15
CA GLU A 94 0.91 -15.86 8.75
C GLU A 94 1.56 -14.86 7.80
N TRP A 95 1.66 -13.60 8.21
CA TRP A 95 2.24 -12.55 7.38
C TRP A 95 3.72 -12.82 7.11
N GLY A 96 4.12 -12.74 5.85
CA GLY A 96 5.48 -13.06 5.41
C GLY A 96 5.69 -14.51 4.98
N TYR A 97 4.71 -15.41 5.21
CA TYR A 97 4.79 -16.80 4.76
C TYR A 97 3.76 -17.12 3.68
N GLN A 98 2.49 -17.34 4.03
CA GLN A 98 1.45 -17.66 3.03
C GLN A 98 0.86 -16.42 2.33
N ASP A 99 1.43 -15.24 2.54
CA ASP A 99 1.18 -14.03 1.75
C ASP A 99 2.47 -13.35 1.27
N SER A 100 3.60 -14.07 1.29
CA SER A 100 4.92 -13.59 0.87
C SER A 100 5.00 -13.07 -0.56
N SER A 101 4.05 -13.49 -1.42
CA SER A 101 3.86 -12.94 -2.76
C SER A 101 2.38 -12.76 -3.06
N PRO A 102 2.02 -11.86 -4.01
CA PRO A 102 0.63 -11.66 -4.43
C PRO A 102 -0.06 -12.95 -4.90
N VAL A 103 0.68 -13.84 -5.57
CA VAL A 103 0.16 -15.13 -6.07
C VAL A 103 -0.20 -16.06 -4.92
N VAL A 104 0.68 -16.20 -3.93
CA VAL A 104 0.42 -17.08 -2.77
C VAL A 104 -0.70 -16.49 -1.89
N ALA A 105 -0.71 -15.17 -1.71
CA ALA A 105 -1.78 -14.47 -0.99
C ALA A 105 -3.15 -14.67 -1.66
N ALA A 106 -3.22 -14.60 -2.99
CA ALA A 106 -4.45 -14.86 -3.75
C ALA A 106 -4.92 -16.32 -3.60
N ARG A 107 -4.02 -17.30 -3.69
CA ARG A 107 -4.36 -18.72 -3.47
C ARG A 107 -4.87 -18.98 -2.06
N PHE A 108 -4.24 -18.39 -1.05
CA PHE A 108 -4.70 -18.52 0.33
C PHE A 108 -6.09 -17.88 0.49
N ARG A 109 -6.32 -16.71 -0.11
CA ARG A 109 -7.64 -16.05 -0.13
C ARG A 109 -8.71 -16.94 -0.74
N GLU A 110 -8.44 -17.56 -1.89
CA GLU A 110 -9.37 -18.51 -2.53
C GLU A 110 -9.71 -19.69 -1.63
N ALA A 111 -8.71 -20.28 -0.97
CA ALA A 111 -8.92 -21.36 -0.02
C ALA A 111 -9.72 -20.93 1.23
N TRP A 112 -9.50 -19.71 1.72
CA TRP A 112 -10.28 -19.15 2.83
C TRP A 112 -11.73 -18.85 2.41
N LEU A 113 -11.94 -18.32 1.20
CA LEU A 113 -13.27 -18.05 0.66
C LEU A 113 -14.06 -19.34 0.40
N SER A 114 -13.41 -20.42 -0.05
CA SER A 114 -14.07 -21.68 -0.37
C SER A 114 -14.73 -22.36 0.84
N VAL A 115 -14.24 -22.07 2.05
CA VAL A 115 -14.80 -22.56 3.32
C VAL A 115 -15.72 -21.53 4.00
N GLY A 116 -16.16 -20.50 3.28
CA GLY A 116 -17.10 -19.50 3.80
C GLY A 116 -16.45 -18.35 4.55
N ALA A 117 -15.14 -18.12 4.36
CA ALA A 117 -14.42 -16.98 4.92
C ALA A 117 -14.52 -16.85 6.45
N PRO A 118 -14.31 -17.94 7.23
CA PRO A 118 -14.50 -17.91 8.67
C PRO A 118 -13.50 -16.98 9.34
N TRP A 119 -13.95 -16.33 10.42
CA TRP A 119 -13.08 -15.63 11.35
C TRP A 119 -12.25 -16.64 12.14
N ARG A 120 -10.93 -16.48 12.18
CA ARG A 120 -10.01 -17.50 12.71
C ARG A 120 -9.69 -17.33 14.19
N ASP A 121 -9.56 -16.10 14.68
CA ASP A 121 -9.22 -15.85 16.07
C ASP A 121 -10.46 -15.47 16.89
N PRO A 122 -11.06 -16.38 17.67
CA PRO A 122 -12.24 -16.08 18.47
C PRO A 122 -11.98 -15.12 19.63
N ALA A 123 -10.71 -14.87 20.00
CA ALA A 123 -10.38 -13.92 21.07
C ALA A 123 -10.49 -12.46 20.60
N ILE A 124 -10.36 -12.21 19.29
CA ILE A 124 -10.52 -10.90 18.70
C ILE A 124 -11.94 -10.75 18.14
N ARG A 125 -12.64 -9.71 18.59
CA ARG A 125 -13.97 -9.40 18.09
C ARG A 125 -13.90 -9.07 16.60
N ALA A 126 -14.79 -9.68 15.82
CA ALA A 126 -14.94 -9.35 14.40
C ALA A 126 -15.27 -7.86 14.20
N ASP A 127 -14.70 -7.28 13.14
CA ASP A 127 -14.86 -5.87 12.74
C ASP A 127 -16.28 -5.50 12.25
N GLY A 128 -17.23 -6.43 12.26
CA GLY A 128 -18.61 -6.24 11.81
C GLY A 128 -18.77 -6.22 10.29
N LEU A 129 -17.70 -6.39 9.52
CA LEU A 129 -17.75 -6.37 8.06
C LEU A 129 -17.94 -7.77 7.49
N THR A 130 -18.55 -7.84 6.31
CA THR A 130 -18.56 -9.05 5.49
C THR A 130 -17.20 -9.25 4.80
N SER A 131 -16.92 -10.47 4.36
CA SER A 131 -15.71 -10.77 3.59
C SER A 131 -15.62 -9.91 2.30
N VAL A 132 -16.76 -9.67 1.65
CA VAL A 132 -16.84 -8.83 0.44
C VAL A 132 -16.46 -7.38 0.74
N GLU A 133 -16.97 -6.80 1.84
CA GLU A 133 -16.65 -5.42 2.22
C GLU A 133 -15.17 -5.22 2.54
N ARG A 134 -14.54 -6.19 3.23
CA ARG A 134 -13.08 -6.13 3.49
C ARG A 134 -12.28 -6.22 2.20
N LEU A 135 -12.63 -7.15 1.31
CA LEU A 135 -11.90 -7.34 0.05
C LEU A 135 -11.93 -6.11 -0.86
N ARG A 136 -13.02 -5.31 -0.84
CA ARG A 136 -13.08 -4.05 -1.58
C ARG A 136 -11.97 -3.05 -1.17
N ARG A 137 -11.45 -3.13 0.06
CA ARG A 137 -10.38 -2.26 0.56
C ARG A 137 -9.03 -2.53 -0.10
N LEU A 138 -8.83 -3.73 -0.64
CA LEU A 138 -7.60 -4.09 -1.36
C LEU A 138 -7.49 -3.41 -2.74
N GLY A 139 -8.59 -2.79 -3.22
CA GLY A 139 -8.64 -2.18 -4.54
C GLY A 139 -8.67 -3.20 -5.68
N PRO A 140 -8.85 -2.74 -6.93
CA PRO A 140 -8.65 -3.59 -8.10
C PRO A 140 -7.17 -3.98 -8.17
N SER A 141 -6.88 -5.27 -8.33
CA SER A 141 -5.52 -5.73 -8.58
C SER A 141 -5.03 -5.09 -9.89
N THR A 142 -4.19 -4.06 -9.82
CA THR A 142 -3.38 -3.60 -10.93
C THR A 142 -2.39 -4.72 -11.25
N GLY A 143 -2.83 -5.69 -12.05
CA GLY A 143 -1.95 -6.67 -12.65
C GLY A 143 -0.91 -5.92 -13.45
N GLY A 144 0.35 -5.98 -13.01
CA GLY A 144 1.49 -5.53 -13.79
C GLY A 144 1.48 -6.27 -15.12
N GLN A 145 1.18 -5.55 -16.20
CA GLN A 145 1.61 -5.96 -17.53
C GLN A 145 3.11 -5.70 -17.57
N ALA A 146 3.86 -6.74 -17.24
CA ALA A 146 5.25 -6.85 -17.60
C ALA A 146 5.37 -6.82 -19.14
N ALA A 147 6.41 -6.13 -19.58
CA ALA A 147 6.88 -6.08 -20.94
C ALA A 147 6.80 -7.44 -21.67
N ASP A 148 6.31 -7.42 -22.90
CA ASP A 148 6.87 -8.27 -23.94
C ASP A 148 7.31 -7.39 -25.10
N GLY A 149 8.59 -7.49 -25.41
CA GLY A 149 9.22 -6.80 -26.52
C GLY A 149 9.33 -7.74 -27.71
N ARG A 150 9.32 -7.13 -28.89
CA ARG A 150 9.93 -7.61 -30.13
C ARG A 150 9.17 -8.67 -30.95
N SER A 151 8.68 -8.19 -32.09
CA SER A 151 9.10 -8.75 -33.38
C SER A 151 9.08 -7.64 -34.44
N GLU A 152 10.28 -7.23 -34.84
CA GLU A 152 10.54 -6.62 -36.13
C GLU A 152 10.03 -7.58 -37.22
N GLY A 153 9.34 -7.02 -38.21
CA GLY A 153 8.91 -7.68 -39.45
C GLY A 153 8.66 -6.62 -40.50
#